data_AF-T0QNX0-F1
#
_entry.id   AF-T0QNX0-F1
#
_cell.length_a   1.000
_cell.length_b   1.000
_cell.length_c   1.000
_cell.angle_alpha   90.00
_cell.angle_beta   90.00
_cell.angle_gamma   90.00
#
_symmetry.space_group_name_H-M   'P 1'
#
loop_
_entity.id
_entity.type
_entity.pdbx_description
1 polymer ?
#
loop_
_entity_poly.entity_id
_entity_poly.type
_entity_poly.pdbx_seq_one_letter_code
_entity_poly.pdbx_strand_id
1 'polypeptide(L)' 'MPTTSVPVSSLVDGLPRKTTRLILMVGDSITQYAVSPEQKGFQAQLANDYSRLADVINRGMSGWTS' A
#
# COMPACT_ATOMS: atom_id res chain seq x y z
N MET A 1 4.89 -42.65 8.49
CA MET A 1 4.53 -41.75 7.36
C MET A 1 4.76 -40.32 7.82
N PRO A 2 5.86 -39.64 7.48
CA PRO A 2 6.01 -38.22 7.82
C PRO A 2 5.21 -37.38 6.82
N THR A 3 4.21 -36.63 7.31
CA THR A 3 3.51 -35.61 6.54
C THR A 3 4.34 -34.34 6.53
N THR A 4 5.10 -34.12 5.46
CA THR A 4 5.93 -32.93 5.29
C THR A 4 5.03 -31.71 5.06
N SER A 5 4.74 -30.94 6.11
CA SER A 5 4.03 -29.66 6.00
C SER A 5 4.97 -28.64 5.37
N VAL A 6 4.76 -28.32 4.10
CA VAL A 6 5.53 -27.27 3.43
C VAL A 6 5.13 -25.91 4.01
N PRO A 7 6.06 -25.10 4.52
CA PRO A 7 5.74 -23.79 5.08
C PRO A 7 5.16 -22.88 3.99
N VAL A 8 4.05 -22.18 4.27
CA VAL A 8 3.39 -21.23 3.35
C VAL A 8 4.36 -20.18 2.79
N SER A 9 5.45 -19.89 3.52
CA SER A 9 6.53 -19.02 3.07
C SER A 9 7.23 -19.49 1.78
N SER A 10 7.30 -20.79 1.51
CA SER A 10 7.93 -21.27 0.26
C SER A 10 6.99 -21.18 -0.95
N LEU A 11 5.69 -20.95 -0.75
CA LEU A 11 4.73 -20.72 -1.84
C LEU A 11 4.85 -19.31 -2.41
N VAL A 12 5.34 -18.35 -1.62
CA VAL A 12 5.44 -16.93 -2.01
C VAL A 12 6.78 -16.55 -2.65
N ASP A 13 7.76 -17.45 -2.65
CA ASP A 13 9.08 -17.22 -3.25
C ASP A 13 9.11 -17.48 -4.77
N GLY A 14 8.15 -18.23 -5.31
CA GLY A 14 8.02 -18.52 -6.75
C GLY A 14 7.09 -17.58 -7.51
N LEU A 15 6.34 -16.71 -6.81
CA LEU A 15 5.46 -15.76 -7.50
C LEU A 15 6.29 -14.64 -8.12
N PRO A 16 6.05 -14.26 -9.39
CA PRO A 16 6.70 -13.09 -9.96
C PRO A 16 6.37 -11.85 -9.11
N ARG A 17 7.36 -11.38 -8.34
CA ARG A 17 7.22 -10.15 -7.56
C ARG A 17 7.22 -8.99 -8.55
N LYS A 18 6.03 -8.43 -8.78
CA LYS A 18 5.88 -7.17 -9.50
C LYS A 18 6.76 -6.14 -8.80
N THR A 19 7.89 -5.77 -9.40
CA THR A 19 8.85 -4.80 -8.85
C THR A 19 8.31 -3.39 -9.07
N THR A 20 7.10 -3.13 -8.60
CA THR A 20 6.49 -1.80 -8.63
C THR A 20 6.96 -1.04 -7.42
N ARG A 21 7.31 0.23 -7.64
CA ARG A 21 7.74 1.13 -6.57
C ARG A 21 6.56 1.38 -5.63
N LEU A 22 6.81 1.43 -4.34
CA LEU A 22 5.78 1.67 -3.33
C LEU A 22 5.99 3.05 -2.70
N ILE A 23 4.92 3.84 -2.66
CA ILE A 23 4.84 5.09 -1.90
C ILE A 23 3.90 4.85 -0.72
N LEU A 24 4.47 4.78 0.48
CA LEU A 24 3.72 4.61 1.71
C LEU A 24 3.49 5.97 2.37
N MET A 25 2.22 6.32 2.61
CA MET A 25 1.84 7.60 3.20
C MET A 25 1.36 7.36 4.62
N VAL A 26 2.05 7.95 5.59
CA VAL A 26 1.78 7.82 7.03
C VAL A 26 1.57 9.21 7.60
N GLY A 27 0.55 9.38 8.44
CA GLY A 27 0.24 10.67 9.04
C GLY A 27 -1.07 10.65 9.80
N ASP A 28 -1.63 11.84 9.99
CA ASP A 28 -2.83 12.09 10.77
C ASP A 28 -4.12 12.05 9.91
N SER A 29 -5.13 12.83 10.33
CA SER A 29 -6.39 13.01 9.64
C SER A 29 -6.23 13.56 8.21
N ILE A 30 -5.25 14.43 7.96
CA ILE A 30 -5.02 14.98 6.62
C ILE A 30 -4.62 13.85 5.67
N THR A 31 -3.70 13.00 6.11
CA THR A 31 -3.27 11.84 5.32
C THR A 31 -4.42 10.85 5.18
N GLN A 32 -5.20 10.59 6.23
CA GLN A 32 -6.36 9.69 6.16
C GLN A 32 -7.36 10.13 5.07
N TYR A 33 -7.72 11.41 5.02
CA TYR A 33 -8.72 11.91 4.07
C TYR A 33 -8.15 12.20 2.68
N ALA A 34 -6.82 12.17 2.52
CA ALA A 34 -6.14 12.41 1.25
C ALA A 34 -6.53 11.44 0.12
N VAL A 35 -7.04 10.25 0.46
CA VAL A 35 -7.42 9.20 -0.49
C VAL A 35 -8.70 9.53 -1.27
N SER A 36 -9.49 10.49 -0.81
CA SER A 36 -10.82 10.77 -1.36
C SER A 36 -10.76 11.23 -2.82
N PRO A 37 -11.31 10.47 -3.79
CA PRO A 37 -11.34 10.88 -5.19
C PRO A 37 -12.35 12.00 -5.43
N GLU A 38 -13.45 12.01 -4.69
CA GLU A 38 -14.52 13.03 -4.80
C GLU A 38 -14.00 14.43 -4.44
N GLN A 39 -13.13 14.50 -3.44
CA GLN A 39 -12.53 15.74 -2.98
C GLN A 39 -11.23 16.08 -3.72
N LYS A 40 -10.84 15.26 -4.70
CA LYS A 40 -9.54 15.33 -5.37
C LYS A 40 -8.38 15.44 -4.36
N GLY A 41 -8.43 14.63 -3.32
CA GLY A 41 -7.41 14.63 -2.27
C GLY A 41 -6.01 14.40 -2.85
N PHE A 42 -4.99 14.96 -2.21
CA PHE A 42 -3.64 14.96 -2.78
C PHE A 42 -3.09 13.55 -3.00
N GLN A 43 -3.45 12.57 -2.16
CA GLN A 43 -3.04 11.18 -2.36
C GLN A 43 -3.77 10.52 -3.53
N ALA A 44 -5.02 10.89 -3.80
CA ALA A 44 -5.75 10.45 -5.00
C ALA A 44 -5.13 11.02 -6.28
N GLN A 45 -4.71 12.28 -6.26
CA GLN A 45 -3.99 12.91 -7.39
C GLN A 45 -2.62 12.25 -7.61
N LEU A 46 -1.86 12.03 -6.53
CA LEU A 46 -0.58 11.33 -6.59
C LEU A 46 -0.73 9.91 -7.16
N ALA A 47 -1.77 9.18 -6.76
CA ALA A 47 -2.06 7.85 -7.30
C ALA A 47 -2.44 7.90 -8.79
N ASN A 48 -3.07 8.99 -9.25
CA ASN A 48 -3.37 9.19 -10.67
C ASN A 48 -2.09 9.46 -11.48
N ASP A 49 -1.23 10.37 -11.00
CA ASP A 49 0.03 10.74 -11.65
C ASP A 49 1.00 9.55 -11.75
N TYR A 50 1.06 8.73 -10.70
CA TYR A 50 1.90 7.54 -10.64
C TYR A 50 1.19 6.26 -11.09
N SER A 51 0.06 6.38 -11.80
CA SER A 51 -0.67 5.24 -12.33
C SER A 51 0.24 4.34 -13.17
N ARG A 52 0.28 3.05 -12.84
CA ARG A 52 1.15 2.01 -13.43
C ARG A 52 2.64 2.16 -13.16
N LEU A 53 3.09 3.20 -12.46
CA LEU A 53 4.49 3.44 -12.12
C LEU A 53 4.81 3.07 -10.67
N ALA A 54 3.90 3.39 -9.75
CA ALA A 54 4.03 3.10 -8.34
C ALA A 54 2.68 2.77 -7.70
N ASP A 55 2.71 1.92 -6.68
CA ASP A 55 1.57 1.68 -5.81
C ASP A 55 1.61 2.73 -4.69
N VAL A 56 0.50 3.44 -4.47
CA VAL A 56 0.38 4.47 -3.41
C VAL A 56 -0.54 3.93 -2.32
N ILE A 57 -0.02 3.72 -1.12
CA ILE A 57 -0.77 3.14 0.01
C ILE A 57 -0.89 4.16 1.13
N ASN A 58 -2.13 4.35 1.60
CA ASN A 58 -2.46 5.22 2.71
C ASN A 58 -2.50 4.44 4.03
N ARG A 59 -1.78 4.92 5.04
CA ARG A 59 -1.78 4.45 6.43
C ARG A 59 -1.95 5.60 7.42
N GLY A 60 -2.58 6.70 6.99
CA GLY A 60 -2.94 7.82 7.86
C GLY A 60 -4.08 7.46 8.82
N MET A 61 -4.03 7.99 10.03
CA MET A 61 -5.08 7.82 11.03
C MET A 61 -5.35 9.14 11.77
N SER A 62 -6.60 9.59 11.73
CA SER A 62 -7.05 10.78 12.47
C SER A 62 -6.79 10.62 13.96
N GLY A 63 -6.31 11.70 14.58
CA GLY A 63 -5.90 11.71 15.97
C GLY A 63 -4.49 11.15 16.22
N TRP A 64 -3.78 10.69 15.18
CA TRP A 64 -2.36 10.39 15.32
C TRP A 64 -1.60 11.70 15.53
N THR A 65 -1.14 11.90 16.77
CA THR A 65 -0.21 12.97 17.16
C THR A 65 1.05 12.31 17.68
N SER A 66 2.21 12.93 17.43
CA SER A 66 3.49 12.46 17.97
C SER A 66 3.58 12.66 19.48
#